data_AF-A0A535TSF8-F1
#
_entry.id   AF-A0A535TSF8-F1
#
_cell.length_a   1.000
_cell.length_b   1.000
_cell.length_c   1.000
_cell.angle_alpha   90.00
_cell.angle_beta   90.00
_cell.angle_gamma   90.00
#
_symmetry.space_group_name_H-M   'P 1'
#
loop_
_entity.id
_entity.type
_entity.pdbx_description
1 polymer ?
#
loop_
_entity_poly.entity_id
_entity_poly.type
_entity_poly.pdbx_seq_one_letter_code
_entity_poly.pdbx_strand_id
1 'polypeptide(L)'
;MQLGKSMRLKRVIDQSGVSVICALDHGMTAPTFLEPLSDIEQRTREAVTGGANVIMMSKGMIRYAVDAFSPTTSLALLLSASANPGEARPAVIQIAQVEEASRLGADAVVLFTALGGEHEAAMIRIL
;
A
#
# COMPACT_ATOMS: atom_id res chain seq x y z
N MET A 1 8.69 -19.40 11.08
CA MET A 1 7.75 -18.48 10.41
C MET A 1 6.35 -19.09 10.47
N GLN A 2 5.29 -18.32 10.73
CA GLN A 2 3.92 -18.89 10.83
C GLN A 2 3.35 -19.23 9.44
N LEU A 3 2.50 -20.26 9.37
CA LEU A 3 1.94 -20.83 8.12
C LEU A 3 1.38 -19.77 7.16
N GLY A 4 0.51 -18.88 7.64
CA GLY A 4 -0.12 -17.84 6.79
C GLY A 4 0.89 -16.86 6.19
N LYS A 5 1.91 -16.46 6.94
CA LYS A 5 3.00 -15.60 6.43
C LYS A 5 3.79 -16.33 5.35
N SER A 6 4.13 -17.60 5.58
CA SER A 6 4.82 -18.42 4.58
C SER A 6 4.03 -18.61 3.29
N MET A 7 2.69 -18.67 3.35
CA MET A 7 1.85 -18.73 2.16
C MET A 7 1.79 -17.40 1.40
N ARG A 8 1.62 -16.26 2.09
CA ARG A 8 1.57 -14.93 1.47
C ARG A 8 2.91 -14.53 0.84
N LEU A 9 4.02 -14.86 1.50
CA LEU A 9 5.37 -14.55 1.01
C LEU A 9 5.71 -15.20 -0.33
N LYS A 10 5.10 -16.34 -0.69
CA LYS A 10 5.29 -16.98 -2.01
C LYS A 10 4.76 -16.16 -3.20
N ARG A 11 3.91 -15.16 -2.93
CA ARG A 11 3.37 -14.24 -3.93
C ARG A 11 4.06 -12.88 -3.88
N VAL A 12 4.38 -12.42 -2.66
CA VAL A 12 5.09 -11.14 -2.44
C VAL A 12 6.51 -11.22 -2.99
N ILE A 13 7.21 -12.32 -2.74
CA ILE A 13 8.52 -12.62 -3.28
C ILE A 13 8.31 -13.63 -4.41
N ASP A 14 8.71 -13.26 -5.62
CA ASP A 14 8.57 -14.08 -6.80
C ASP A 14 9.53 -15.30 -6.78
N GLN A 15 9.47 -16.12 -7.83
CA GLN A 15 10.30 -17.32 -7.94
C GLN A 15 11.80 -17.01 -8.07
N SER A 16 12.15 -15.79 -8.46
CA SER A 16 13.54 -15.30 -8.55
C SER A 16 14.05 -14.78 -7.20
N GLY A 17 13.21 -14.75 -6.16
CA GLY A 17 13.55 -14.20 -4.86
C GLY A 17 13.41 -12.68 -4.78
N VAL A 18 12.67 -12.05 -5.70
CA VAL A 18 12.56 -10.59 -5.84
C VAL A 18 11.10 -10.13 -5.72
N SER A 19 10.91 -8.89 -5.29
CA SER A 19 9.63 -8.20 -5.33
C SER A 19 9.74 -6.96 -6.20
N VAL A 20 8.95 -6.89 -7.27
CA VAL A 20 8.71 -5.68 -8.05
C VAL A 20 7.42 -5.05 -7.53
N ILE A 21 7.59 -4.01 -6.71
CA ILE A 21 6.50 -3.31 -6.03
C ILE A 21 6.19 -2.02 -6.78
N CYS A 22 4.95 -1.86 -7.22
CA CYS A 22 4.45 -0.58 -7.73
C CYS A 22 3.61 0.11 -6.64
N ALA A 23 4.05 1.29 -6.20
CA ALA A 23 3.35 2.10 -5.22
C ALA A 23 2.38 3.05 -5.91
N LEU A 24 1.08 2.86 -5.64
CA LEU A 24 -0.02 3.67 -6.17
C LEU A 24 -0.82 4.33 -5.04
N ASP A 25 -0.24 4.44 -3.85
CA ASP A 25 -0.86 4.95 -2.63
C ASP A 25 -0.80 6.48 -2.50
N HIS A 26 -0.19 7.17 -3.47
CA HIS A 26 0.00 8.62 -3.45
C HIS A 26 -1.28 9.45 -3.35
N GLY A 27 -2.44 8.94 -3.78
CA GLY A 27 -3.70 9.66 -3.56
C GLY A 27 -4.10 9.80 -2.08
N MET A 28 -3.39 9.14 -1.16
CA MET A 28 -3.54 9.30 0.30
C MET A 28 -2.36 10.02 0.97
N THR A 29 -1.29 10.31 0.24
CA THR A 29 -0.04 10.83 0.81
C THR A 29 0.48 12.10 0.13
N ALA A 30 0.10 12.35 -1.13
CA ALA A 30 0.50 13.53 -1.87
C ALA A 30 -0.25 14.79 -1.38
N PRO A 31 0.44 15.94 -1.31
CA PRO A 31 -0.18 17.22 -0.93
C PRO A 31 -1.14 17.76 -2.00
N THR A 32 -0.98 17.30 -3.24
CA THR A 32 -1.80 17.67 -4.40
C THR A 32 -2.38 16.43 -5.03
N PHE A 33 -3.55 16.58 -5.67
CA PHE A 33 -4.12 15.51 -6.46
C PHE A 33 -3.25 15.22 -7.67
N LEU A 34 -2.88 13.95 -7.86
CA LEU A 34 -2.16 13.48 -9.02
C LEU A 34 -3.20 12.99 -10.03
N GLU A 35 -3.48 13.79 -11.06
CA GLU A 35 -4.49 13.48 -12.08
C GLU A 35 -4.43 12.02 -12.56
N PRO A 36 -3.26 11.44 -12.92
CA PRO A 36 -3.22 10.07 -13.42
C PRO A 36 -3.82 8.99 -12.49
N LEU A 37 -3.97 9.28 -11.19
CA LEU A 37 -4.60 8.39 -10.20
C LEU A 37 -6.14 8.46 -10.17
N SER A 38 -6.77 9.37 -10.93
CA SER A 38 -8.23 9.37 -11.14
C SER A 38 -8.69 8.07 -11.79
N ASP A 39 -7.85 7.49 -12.66
CA ASP A 39 -8.03 6.18 -13.27
C ASP A 39 -7.07 5.16 -12.65
N ILE A 40 -7.28 4.87 -11.37
CA ILE A 40 -6.44 3.94 -10.61
C ILE A 40 -6.48 2.51 -11.17
N GLU A 41 -7.59 2.12 -11.80
CA GLU A 41 -7.73 0.81 -12.45
C GLU A 41 -6.73 0.69 -13.60
N GLN A 42 -6.72 1.68 -14.50
CA GLN A 42 -5.78 1.69 -15.63
C GLN A 42 -4.33 1.73 -15.16
N ARG A 43 -3.98 2.55 -14.15
CA ARG A 43 -2.61 2.59 -13.60
C ARG A 43 -2.21 1.24 -12.99
N THR A 44 -3.14 0.58 -12.30
CA THR A 44 -2.90 -0.77 -11.76
C THR A 44 -2.68 -1.77 -12.89
N ARG A 45 -3.49 -1.71 -13.95
CA ARG A 45 -3.38 -2.61 -15.11
C ARG A 45 -2.05 -2.45 -15.82
N GLU A 46 -1.59 -1.22 -16.01
CA GLU A 46 -0.28 -0.92 -16.58
C GLU A 46 0.85 -1.47 -15.70
N ALA A 47 0.79 -1.26 -14.39
CA ALA A 47 1.80 -1.77 -13.45
C ALA A 47 1.88 -3.31 -13.47
N VAL A 48 0.73 -3.98 -13.40
CA VAL A 48 0.64 -5.46 -13.46
C VAL A 48 1.15 -5.97 -14.80
N THR A 49 0.74 -5.37 -15.92
CA THR A 49 1.21 -5.74 -17.27
C THR A 49 2.71 -5.49 -17.44
N GLY A 50 3.24 -4.46 -16.79
CA GLY A 50 4.66 -4.14 -16.73
C GLY A 50 5.49 -5.07 -15.85
N GLY A 51 4.87 -6.04 -15.16
CA GLY A 51 5.56 -7.06 -14.38
C GLY A 51 5.63 -6.79 -12.87
N ALA A 52 4.88 -5.80 -12.34
CA ALA A 52 4.76 -5.64 -10.90
C ALA A 52 4.01 -6.83 -10.30
N ASN A 53 4.66 -7.56 -9.38
CA ASN A 53 4.03 -8.67 -8.66
C ASN A 53 3.41 -8.23 -7.33
N VAL A 54 3.67 -7.00 -6.88
CA VAL A 54 3.03 -6.40 -5.70
C VAL A 54 2.51 -5.01 -6.06
N ILE A 55 1.23 -4.75 -5.74
CA ILE A 55 0.69 -3.40 -5.79
C ILE A 55 0.47 -2.89 -4.36
N MET A 56 1.02 -1.72 -4.08
CA MET A 56 0.84 -1.02 -2.81
C MET A 56 -0.22 0.07 -2.96
N MET A 57 -1.29 0.00 -2.17
CA MET A 57 -2.41 0.93 -2.27
C MET A 57 -3.26 0.98 -0.99
N SER A 58 -4.12 2.00 -0.89
CA SER A 58 -5.03 2.19 0.24
C SER A 58 -6.31 1.36 0.11
N LYS A 59 -6.99 1.13 1.23
CA LYS A 59 -8.31 0.44 1.26
C LYS A 59 -9.38 1.07 0.37
N GLY A 60 -9.31 2.38 0.14
CA GLY A 60 -10.25 3.08 -0.74
C GLY A 60 -10.00 2.78 -2.21
N MET A 61 -8.73 2.77 -2.62
CA MET A 61 -8.31 2.58 -4.02
C MET A 61 -8.52 1.15 -4.52
N ILE A 62 -8.28 0.14 -3.67
CA ILE A 62 -8.41 -1.28 -4.05
C ILE A 62 -9.80 -1.58 -4.63
N ARG A 63 -10.84 -0.94 -4.10
CA ARG A 63 -12.23 -1.14 -4.51
C ARG A 63 -12.48 -0.83 -5.99
N TYR A 64 -11.66 0.03 -6.58
CA TYR A 64 -11.74 0.42 -7.98
C TYR A 64 -10.70 -0.28 -8.85
N ALA A 65 -9.67 -0.86 -8.26
CA ALA A 65 -8.55 -1.45 -8.99
C ALA A 65 -8.55 -2.99 -9.02
N VAL A 66 -9.44 -3.64 -8.27
CA VAL A 66 -9.42 -5.11 -8.07
C VAL A 66 -9.42 -5.91 -9.38
N ASP A 67 -10.16 -5.47 -10.40
CA ASP A 67 -10.28 -6.15 -11.69
C ASP A 67 -8.99 -6.03 -12.56
N ALA A 68 -8.08 -5.15 -12.18
CA ALA A 68 -6.77 -5.01 -12.82
C ALA A 68 -5.69 -5.93 -12.19
N PHE A 69 -5.96 -6.55 -11.05
CA PHE A 69 -5.04 -7.52 -10.44
C PHE A 69 -5.03 -8.84 -11.23
N SER A 70 -3.86 -9.45 -11.35
CA SER A 70 -3.78 -10.84 -11.78
C SER A 70 -4.00 -11.79 -10.61
N PRO A 71 -4.35 -13.08 -10.84
CA PRO A 71 -4.44 -14.08 -9.77
C PRO A 71 -3.17 -14.26 -8.93
N THR A 72 -2.02 -13.81 -9.45
CA THR A 72 -0.71 -13.91 -8.79
C THR A 72 -0.20 -12.58 -8.25
N THR A 73 -0.91 -11.47 -8.50
CA THR A 73 -0.52 -10.14 -8.00
C THR A 73 -0.85 -10.06 -6.51
N SER A 74 0.15 -9.70 -5.70
CA SER A 74 -0.02 -9.47 -4.28
C SER A 74 -0.52 -8.06 -3.99
N LEU A 75 -1.29 -7.94 -2.90
CA LEU A 75 -1.68 -6.65 -2.36
C LEU A 75 -0.84 -6.31 -1.11
N ALA A 76 -0.19 -5.15 -1.12
CA ALA A 76 0.39 -4.51 0.06
C ALA A 76 -0.49 -3.35 0.51
N LEU A 77 -1.27 -3.55 1.58
CA LEU A 77 -2.27 -2.56 2.01
C LEU A 77 -1.65 -1.50 2.93
N LEU A 78 -1.87 -0.24 2.57
CA LEU A 78 -1.43 0.90 3.37
C LEU A 78 -2.27 1.04 4.65
N LEU A 79 -1.63 0.96 5.81
CA LEU A 79 -2.27 1.12 7.13
C LEU A 79 -2.19 2.55 7.67
N SER A 80 -1.36 3.41 7.08
CA SER A 80 -1.17 4.79 7.51
C SER A 80 -1.19 5.77 6.35
N ALA A 81 -1.77 6.96 6.51
CA ALA A 81 -1.84 7.98 5.47
C ALA A 81 -1.53 9.38 6.01
N SER A 82 -1.24 10.30 5.09
CA SER A 82 -1.02 11.72 5.41
C SER A 82 -2.33 12.36 5.88
N ALA A 83 -2.29 13.01 7.03
CA ALA A 83 -3.32 13.89 7.55
C ALA A 83 -2.87 15.34 7.34
N ASN A 84 -3.82 16.21 7.00
CA ASN A 84 -3.57 17.63 6.70
C ASN A 84 -2.51 17.86 5.60
N PRO A 85 -2.72 17.33 4.38
CA PRO A 85 -1.76 17.44 3.27
C PRO A 85 -1.36 18.88 2.89
N GLY A 86 -2.11 19.90 3.32
CA GLY A 86 -1.80 21.32 3.09
C GLY A 86 -0.79 21.93 4.07
N GLU A 87 -0.38 21.21 5.11
CA GLU A 87 0.63 21.68 6.07
C GLU A 87 2.05 21.34 5.58
N ALA A 88 3.05 22.14 6.00
CA ALA A 88 4.45 21.93 5.61
C ALA A 88 5.03 20.60 6.15
N ARG A 89 4.44 20.05 7.20
CA ARG A 89 4.85 18.78 7.85
C ARG A 89 3.59 17.99 8.21
N PRO A 90 2.95 17.31 7.26
CA PRO A 90 1.73 16.58 7.55
C PRO A 90 2.00 15.45 8.54
N ALA A 91 1.12 15.31 9.53
CA ALA A 91 1.13 14.14 10.39
C ALA A 91 0.74 12.91 9.55
N VAL A 92 1.29 11.74 9.85
CA VAL A 92 0.83 10.49 9.25
C VAL A 92 0.15 9.68 10.33
N ILE A 93 -1.08 9.29 10.04
CA ILE A 93 -1.98 8.66 11.01
C ILE A 93 -2.37 7.27 10.55
N GLN A 94 -2.76 6.43 11.48
CA GLN A 94 -3.33 5.12 11.17
C GLN A 94 -4.72 5.26 10.54
N ILE A 95 -4.95 4.56 9.43
CA ILE A 95 -6.23 4.55 8.69
C ILE A 95 -6.84 3.15 8.53
N ALA A 96 -6.10 2.09 8.86
CA ALA A 96 -6.57 0.71 8.81
C ALA A 96 -5.84 -0.16 9.84
N GLN A 97 -6.43 -1.33 10.13
CA GLN A 97 -5.88 -2.34 11.06
C GLN A 97 -5.42 -3.60 10.29
N VAL A 98 -4.55 -4.40 10.89
CA VAL A 98 -4.06 -5.65 10.29
C VAL A 98 -5.21 -6.64 10.03
N GLU A 99 -6.19 -6.71 10.92
CA GLU A 99 -7.35 -7.57 10.78
C GLU A 99 -8.25 -7.12 9.61
N GLU A 100 -8.35 -5.82 9.36
CA GLU A 100 -9.04 -5.27 8.18
C GLU A 100 -8.29 -5.66 6.91
N ALA A 101 -6.97 -5.46 6.89
CA ALA A 101 -6.12 -5.83 5.75
C ALA A 101 -6.21 -7.33 5.42
N SER A 102 -6.20 -8.18 6.45
CA SER A 102 -6.31 -9.63 6.29
C SER A 102 -7.65 -10.04 5.69
N ARG A 103 -8.76 -9.43 6.11
CA ARG A 103 -10.10 -9.65 5.53
C ARG A 103 -10.22 -9.18 4.09
N LEU A 104 -9.53 -8.09 3.74
CA LEU A 104 -9.44 -7.58 2.37
C LEU A 104 -8.47 -8.38 1.49
N GLY A 105 -7.87 -9.45 2.03
CA GLY A 105 -7.00 -10.35 1.29
C GLY A 105 -5.53 -9.91 1.21
N ALA A 106 -5.15 -8.77 1.80
CA ALA A 106 -3.81 -8.20 1.69
C ALA A 106 -2.70 -9.17 2.11
N ASP A 107 -1.72 -9.37 1.23
CA ASP A 107 -0.57 -10.26 1.45
C ASP A 107 0.51 -9.64 2.34
N ALA A 108 0.59 -8.32 2.31
CA ALA A 108 1.45 -7.50 3.14
C ALA A 108 0.70 -6.26 3.62
N VAL A 109 1.26 -5.61 4.64
CA VAL A 109 0.79 -4.32 5.13
C VAL A 109 1.96 -3.35 5.14
N VAL A 110 1.67 -2.06 4.95
CA VAL A 110 2.67 -1.00 4.92
C VAL A 110 2.29 0.10 5.90
N LEU A 111 3.26 0.51 6.70
CA LEU A 111 3.21 1.67 7.58
C LEU A 111 4.34 2.61 7.19
N PHE A 112 4.08 3.92 7.23
CA PHE A 112 5.08 4.94 6.97
C PHE A 112 5.44 5.66 8.29
N THR A 113 6.73 5.74 8.60
CA THR A 113 7.28 6.45 9.77
C THR A 113 8.32 7.45 9.28
N ALA A 114 8.09 8.74 9.54
CA ALA A 114 8.99 9.83 9.21
C ALA A 114 9.85 10.08 10.45
N LEU A 115 11.16 9.90 10.29
CA LEU A 115 12.12 10.05 11.37
C LEU A 115 12.59 11.51 11.47
N GLY A 116 12.87 11.97 12.68
CA GLY A 116 13.35 13.33 12.97
C GLY A 116 12.26 14.41 12.93
N GLY A 117 10.99 14.03 12.81
CA GLY A 117 9.85 14.95 12.81
C GLY A 117 9.16 15.06 14.17
N GLU A 118 8.40 16.14 14.36
CA GLU A 118 7.63 16.39 15.60
C GLU A 118 6.61 15.27 15.92
N HIS A 119 6.15 14.56 14.88
CA HIS A 119 5.18 13.48 15.01
C HIS A 119 5.79 12.07 15.09
N GLU A 120 7.13 11.92 15.01
CA GLU A 120 7.82 10.63 14.98
C GLU A 120 7.38 9.72 16.13
N ALA A 121 7.39 10.23 17.36
CA ALA A 121 7.03 9.45 18.56
C ALA A 121 5.58 8.94 18.52
N ALA A 122 4.66 9.65 17.85
CA ALA A 122 3.29 9.20 17.66
C ALA A 122 3.18 8.15 16.55
N MET A 123 3.92 8.32 15.45
CA MET A 123 3.98 7.35 14.35
C MET A 123 4.55 6.01 14.82
N ILE A 124 5.63 6.02 15.63
CA ILE A 124 6.26 4.81 16.18
C ILE A 124 5.29 4.00 17.05
N ARG A 125 4.34 4.64 17.75
CA ARG A 125 3.35 3.92 18.58
C ARG A 125 2.37 3.06 17.77
N ILE A 126 2.31 3.25 16.45
CA ILE A 126 1.43 2.52 15.53
C ILE A 126 2.13 1.28 14.94
N LEU A 127 3.46 1.17 15.07
CA LEU A 127 4.25 0.00 14.64
C LEU A 127 3.96 -1.25 15.50
#